data_AF-A0A4Y2GTS2-F1
#
_entry.id   AF-A0A4Y2GTS2-F1
#
_cell.length_a   1.000
_cell.length_b   1.000
_cell.length_c   1.000
_cell.angle_alpha   90.00
_cell.angle_beta   90.00
_cell.angle_gamma   90.00
#
_symmetry.space_group_name_H-M   'P 1'
#
loop_
_entity.id
_entity.type
_entity.pdbx_description
1 polymer ?
#
loop_
_entity_poly.entity_id
_entity_poly.type
_entity_poly.pdbx_seq_one_letter_code
_entity_poly.pdbx_strand_id
1 'polypeptide(L)'
;MQGRERSEYRPDIVVRVFKMKLSQLLDDFIKRKVFGCVTSYIYVIEFQKRGLPHCHILLTLDSSSKIKFVSAELPNINVNRRLFEIVTKCMVHGPCGIINPNAPCMKDGECSKQFPKAFRQETEENVNDYPVYKIWCIEPVRVGKHYIDNHWIIPYNPWLSKKYNAHINVEVCASVKSVKYLYYVCKGHDAASITLKMMTVLIMMRF
;
A
#
# COMPACT_ATOMS: atom_id res chain seq x y z
N MET A 1 25.19 -7.51 28.53
CA MET A 1 24.43 -7.83 27.30
C MET A 1 23.92 -6.51 26.73
N GLN A 2 24.52 -5.99 25.65
CA GLN A 2 23.96 -4.82 24.95
C GLN A 2 22.64 -5.24 24.29
N GLY A 3 21.54 -4.61 24.69
CA GLY A 3 20.24 -4.82 24.05
C GLY A 3 20.29 -4.43 22.57
N ARG A 4 19.48 -5.09 21.72
CA ARG A 4 19.29 -4.67 20.32
C ARG A 4 18.79 -3.23 20.30
N GLU A 5 19.63 -2.31 19.83
CA GLU A 5 19.25 -0.93 19.57
C GLU A 5 18.13 -0.89 18.51
N ARG A 6 17.05 -0.15 18.76
CA ARG A 6 15.95 -0.01 17.79
C ARG A 6 16.41 0.82 16.60
N SER A 7 15.94 0.48 15.39
CA SER A 7 16.27 1.20 14.16
C SER A 7 15.94 2.69 14.22
N GLU A 8 14.86 3.06 14.92
CA GLU A 8 14.44 4.45 15.16
C GLU A 8 15.52 5.33 15.81
N TYR A 9 16.46 4.74 16.57
CA TYR A 9 17.56 5.46 17.21
C TYR A 9 18.78 5.66 16.30
N ARG A 10 18.74 5.14 15.06
CA ARG A 10 19.78 5.28 14.04
C ARG A 10 19.23 5.96 12.79
N PRO A 11 18.78 7.23 12.90
CA PRO A 11 18.12 7.93 11.80
C PRO A 11 19.01 8.04 10.56
N ASP A 12 20.33 8.10 10.73
CA ASP A 12 21.32 8.13 9.65
C ASP A 12 21.30 6.87 8.78
N ILE A 13 21.16 5.69 9.40
CA ILE A 13 21.09 4.41 8.70
C ILE A 13 19.71 4.27 8.06
N VAL A 14 18.65 4.58 8.81
CA VAL A 14 17.26 4.48 8.34
C VAL A 14 17.06 5.32 7.09
N VAL A 15 17.49 6.58 7.10
CA VAL A 15 17.34 7.49 5.95
C VAL A 15 18.15 7.01 4.75
N ARG A 16 19.38 6.51 4.95
CA ARG A 16 20.21 5.97 3.86
C ARG A 16 19.57 4.75 3.21
N VAL A 17 19.14 3.78 4.01
CA VAL A 17 18.47 2.56 3.51
C VAL A 17 17.15 2.91 2.82
N PHE A 18 16.36 3.80 3.41
CA PHE A 18 15.12 4.29 2.81
C PHE A 18 15.38 4.90 1.43
N LYS A 19 16.35 5.81 1.32
CA LYS A 19 16.71 6.46 0.05
C LYS A 19 17.14 5.43 -1.00
N MET A 20 17.98 4.46 -0.63
CA MET A 20 18.41 3.40 -1.54
C MET A 20 17.22 2.57 -2.06
N LYS A 21 16.31 2.15 -1.17
CA LYS A 21 15.13 1.39 -1.58
C LYS A 21 14.18 2.22 -2.43
N LEU A 22 13.98 3.51 -2.11
CA LEU A 22 13.15 4.42 -2.90
C LEU A 22 13.73 4.63 -4.30
N SER A 23 15.04 4.88 -4.42
CA SER A 23 15.70 5.00 -5.73
C SER A 23 15.55 3.72 -6.56
N GLN A 24 15.73 2.56 -5.94
CA GLN A 24 15.52 1.28 -6.61
C GLN A 24 14.07 1.09 -7.07
N LEU A 25 13.10 1.53 -6.27
CA LEU A 25 11.68 1.45 -6.61
C LEU A 25 11.32 2.34 -7.80
N LEU A 26 11.83 3.56 -7.83
CA LEU A 26 11.64 4.45 -8.97
C LEU A 26 12.28 3.85 -10.23
N ASP A 27 13.46 3.26 -10.14
CA ASP A 27 14.10 2.57 -11.26
C ASP A 27 13.25 1.39 -11.78
N ASP A 28 12.62 0.63 -10.89
CA ASP A 28 11.73 -0.47 -11.26
C ASP A 28 10.48 0.03 -12.00
N PHE A 29 9.91 1.15 -11.57
CA PHE A 29 8.74 1.73 -12.24
C PHE A 29 9.10 2.37 -13.57
N ILE A 30 10.14 3.21 -13.61
CA ILE A 30 10.44 4.06 -14.76
C ILE A 30 11.32 3.35 -15.79
N LYS A 31 12.42 2.72 -15.34
CA LYS A 31 13.39 2.09 -16.25
C LYS A 31 12.98 0.68 -16.62
N ARG A 32 12.57 -0.12 -15.62
CA ARG A 32 12.19 -1.53 -15.84
C ARG A 32 10.73 -1.71 -16.23
N LYS A 33 9.91 -0.65 -16.15
CA LYS A 33 8.51 -0.63 -16.60
C LYS A 33 7.69 -1.78 -16.01
N VAL A 34 7.86 -2.05 -14.72
CA VAL A 34 7.17 -3.16 -14.02
C VAL A 34 5.65 -3.07 -14.14
N PHE A 35 5.10 -1.85 -14.22
CA PHE A 35 3.68 -1.59 -14.44
C PHE A 35 3.37 -1.09 -15.86
N GLY A 36 4.31 -1.25 -16.79
CA GLY A 36 4.24 -0.69 -18.13
C GLY A 36 4.78 0.73 -18.22
N CYS A 37 4.35 1.46 -19.25
CA CYS A 37 4.80 2.82 -19.50
C CYS A 37 4.23 3.80 -18.46
N VAL A 38 5.12 4.42 -17.68
CA VAL A 38 4.78 5.50 -16.74
C VAL A 38 4.90 6.82 -17.51
N THR A 39 3.80 7.55 -17.65
CA THR A 39 3.75 8.85 -18.36
C THR A 39 4.14 10.00 -17.46
N SER A 40 3.81 9.92 -16.17
CA SER A 40 4.24 10.87 -15.15
C SER A 40 4.22 10.22 -13.77
N TYR A 41 4.97 10.80 -12.83
CA TYR A 41 4.90 10.42 -11.42
C TYR A 41 5.18 11.60 -10.50
N ILE A 42 4.63 11.56 -9.31
CA ILE A 42 4.95 12.47 -8.20
C ILE A 42 5.09 11.65 -6.93
N TYR A 43 5.96 12.07 -6.01
CA TYR A 43 6.05 11.43 -4.71
C TYR A 43 6.34 12.42 -3.59
N VAL A 44 5.90 12.06 -2.39
CA VAL A 44 6.14 12.80 -1.15
C VAL A 44 6.72 11.86 -0.11
N ILE A 45 7.72 12.35 0.61
CA ILE A 45 8.32 11.65 1.74
C ILE A 45 7.78 12.28 3.02
N GLU A 46 7.17 11.47 3.87
CA GLU A 46 6.68 11.90 5.18
C GLU A 46 7.57 11.34 6.27
N PHE A 47 8.12 12.25 7.09
CA PHE A 47 8.84 11.89 8.31
C PHE A 47 7.87 11.94 9.48
N GLN A 48 7.46 10.77 9.97
CA GLN A 48 6.66 10.70 11.19
C GLN A 48 7.59 10.90 12.39
N LYS A 49 7.21 11.76 13.35
CA LYS A 49 8.06 12.16 14.51
C LYS A 49 8.66 11.00 15.32
N ARG A 50 8.06 9.80 15.24
CA ARG A 50 8.51 8.56 15.90
C ARG A 50 8.36 7.34 14.99
N GLY A 51 8.25 7.55 13.68
CA GLY A 51 8.00 6.48 12.71
C GLY A 51 9.09 6.45 11.65
N LEU A 52 9.21 5.30 10.98
CA LEU A 52 10.08 5.19 9.82
C LEU A 52 9.59 6.14 8.71
N PRO A 53 10.50 6.66 7.87
CA PRO A 53 10.12 7.48 6.74
C PRO A 53 9.16 6.70 5.82
N HIS A 54 8.11 7.38 5.38
CA HIS A 54 7.10 6.83 4.47
C HIS A 54 7.17 7.55 3.13
N CYS A 55 6.87 6.82 2.06
CA CYS A 55 6.80 7.39 0.72
C CYS A 55 5.42 7.17 0.11
N HIS A 56 4.84 8.25 -0.36
CA HIS A 56 3.61 8.28 -1.11
C HIS A 56 3.96 8.54 -2.57
N ILE A 57 3.73 7.58 -3.47
CA ILE A 57 4.06 7.68 -4.89
C ILE A 57 2.78 7.58 -5.70
N LEU A 58 2.55 8.54 -6.57
CA LEU A 58 1.44 8.54 -7.52
C LEU A 58 2.02 8.36 -8.93
N LEU A 59 1.58 7.33 -9.64
CA LEU A 59 2.04 6.98 -11.00
C LEU A 59 0.89 7.11 -12.00
N THR A 60 1.07 7.88 -13.07
CA THR A 60 0.17 7.86 -14.22
C THR A 60 0.71 6.86 -15.23
N LEU A 61 -0.10 5.85 -15.56
CA LEU A 61 0.26 4.78 -16.51
C LEU A 61 -0.46 4.97 -17.84
N ASP A 62 0.18 4.58 -18.94
CA ASP A 62 -0.40 4.65 -20.29
C ASP A 62 -1.40 3.50 -20.58
N SER A 63 -1.20 2.35 -19.93
CA SER A 63 -1.98 1.12 -20.15
C SER A 63 -3.34 1.14 -19.43
N SER A 64 -4.41 0.64 -20.05
CA SER A 64 -5.73 0.48 -19.41
C SER A 64 -5.82 -0.70 -18.41
N SER A 65 -4.86 -1.63 -18.41
CA SER A 65 -4.92 -2.86 -17.59
C SER A 65 -4.29 -2.68 -16.19
N LYS A 66 -4.56 -1.56 -15.50
CA LYS A 66 -3.91 -1.15 -14.23
C LYS A 66 -4.33 -2.02 -13.03
N ILE A 67 -5.53 -2.60 -13.09
CA ILE A 67 -6.15 -3.34 -11.98
C ILE A 67 -5.52 -4.72 -11.77
N LYS A 68 -4.99 -5.33 -12.83
CA LYS A 68 -4.41 -6.68 -12.79
C LYS A 68 -3.13 -6.78 -11.94
N PHE A 69 -2.56 -5.65 -11.54
CA PHE A 69 -1.36 -5.61 -10.70
C PHE A 69 -1.65 -5.71 -9.21
N VAL A 70 -2.92 -5.60 -8.78
CA VAL A 70 -3.28 -5.52 -7.36
C VAL A 70 -4.02 -6.79 -6.94
N SER A 71 -3.63 -7.33 -5.79
CA SER A 71 -4.32 -8.40 -5.08
C SER A 71 -4.66 -7.93 -3.67
N ALA A 72 -5.81 -8.35 -3.16
CA ALA A 72 -6.21 -8.16 -1.77
C ALA A 72 -6.48 -9.53 -1.10
N GLU A 73 -5.75 -10.56 -1.51
CA GLU A 73 -5.99 -11.95 -1.06
C GLU A 73 -4.73 -12.58 -0.49
N LEU A 74 -4.91 -13.49 0.45
CA LEU A 74 -3.85 -14.33 0.97
C LEU A 74 -3.30 -15.24 -0.14
N PRO A 75 -1.98 -15.24 -0.38
CA PRO A 75 -1.36 -16.17 -1.31
C PRO A 75 -1.57 -17.61 -0.87
N ASN A 76 -1.69 -18.55 -1.82
CA ASN A 76 -1.68 -19.97 -1.45
C ASN A 76 -0.29 -20.36 -0.92
N ILE A 77 -0.22 -20.83 0.33
CA ILE A 77 1.02 -21.21 1.01
C ILE A 77 1.77 -22.35 0.28
N ASN A 78 1.04 -23.29 -0.33
CA ASN A 78 1.61 -24.44 -1.03
C ASN A 78 2.18 -24.05 -2.40
N VAL A 79 1.68 -22.96 -3.00
CA VAL A 79 2.17 -22.44 -4.29
C VAL A 79 3.30 -21.43 -4.07
N ASN A 80 3.19 -20.59 -3.03
CA ASN A 80 4.08 -19.46 -2.84
C ASN A 80 4.29 -19.09 -1.38
N ARG A 81 4.90 -20.01 -0.63
CA ARG A 81 5.20 -19.84 0.79
C ARG A 81 5.87 -18.51 1.12
N ARG A 82 6.87 -18.09 0.34
CA ARG A 82 7.58 -16.82 0.59
C ARG A 82 6.66 -15.61 0.49
N LEU A 83 5.77 -15.55 -0.50
CA LEU A 83 4.83 -14.44 -0.59
C LEU A 83 3.80 -14.49 0.54
N PHE A 84 3.32 -15.69 0.88
CA PHE A 84 2.40 -15.88 2.00
C PHE A 84 2.98 -15.35 3.31
N GLU A 85 4.23 -15.69 3.62
CA GLU A 85 4.95 -15.20 4.81
C GLU A 85 5.11 -13.67 4.81
N ILE A 86 5.37 -13.06 3.65
CA ILE A 86 5.48 -11.61 3.53
C ILE A 86 4.11 -10.93 3.71
N VAL A 87 3.06 -11.44 3.05
CA VAL A 87 1.72 -10.86 3.11
C VAL A 87 1.14 -10.97 4.51
N THR A 88 1.23 -12.14 5.15
CA THR A 88 0.76 -12.34 6.53
C THR A 88 1.51 -11.47 7.54
N LYS A 89 2.77 -11.14 7.28
CA LYS A 89 3.58 -10.28 8.14
C LYS A 89 3.34 -8.79 7.91
N CYS A 90 3.23 -8.36 6.65
CA CYS A 90 3.35 -6.96 6.27
C CYS A 90 2.09 -6.37 5.63
N MET A 91 1.16 -7.19 5.15
CA MET A 91 -0.01 -6.74 4.38
C MET A 91 -1.34 -7.11 5.05
N VAL A 92 -1.32 -7.37 6.36
CA VAL A 92 -2.53 -7.61 7.16
C VAL A 92 -2.86 -6.35 7.95
N HIS A 93 -4.09 -5.90 7.83
CA HIS A 93 -4.64 -4.86 8.69
C HIS A 93 -4.76 -5.39 10.12
N GLY A 94 -4.23 -4.63 11.07
CA GLY A 94 -4.34 -4.99 12.48
C GLY A 94 -5.80 -5.06 12.95
N PRO A 95 -6.11 -5.86 14.00
CA PRO A 95 -7.45 -5.91 14.55
C PRO A 95 -7.98 -4.52 14.90
N CYS A 96 -9.22 -4.25 14.48
CA CYS A 96 -9.94 -3.00 14.73
C CYS A 96 -11.44 -3.27 14.86
N GLY A 97 -12.25 -2.22 14.97
CA GLY A 97 -13.69 -2.34 15.17
C GLY A 97 -13.99 -2.82 16.58
N ILE A 98 -14.98 -3.71 16.70
CA ILE A 98 -15.40 -4.31 17.98
C ILE A 98 -14.23 -5.07 18.63
N ILE A 99 -13.36 -5.70 17.84
CA ILE A 99 -12.21 -6.48 18.35
C ILE A 99 -11.19 -5.58 19.03
N ASN A 100 -11.01 -4.35 18.53
CA ASN A 100 -10.09 -3.38 19.11
C ASN A 100 -10.57 -1.94 18.84
N PRO A 101 -11.46 -1.41 19.69
CA PRO A 101 -12.01 -0.06 19.52
C PRO A 101 -10.95 1.05 19.64
N ASN A 102 -9.83 0.76 20.29
CA ASN A 102 -8.73 1.70 20.51
C ASN A 102 -7.68 1.65 19.38
N ALA A 103 -7.92 0.90 18.31
CA ALA A 103 -6.97 0.84 17.20
C ALA A 103 -6.77 2.23 16.56
N PRO A 104 -5.55 2.63 16.15
CA PRO A 104 -5.29 3.96 15.57
C PRO A 104 -6.10 4.29 14.31
N CYS A 105 -6.65 3.27 13.65
CA CYS A 105 -7.51 3.44 12.49
C CYS A 105 -8.97 3.79 12.84
N MET A 106 -9.40 3.62 14.09
CA MET A 106 -10.77 3.87 14.52
C MET A 106 -11.05 5.38 14.59
N LYS A 107 -12.17 5.79 14.01
CA LYS A 107 -12.73 7.15 14.08
C LYS A 107 -14.24 7.05 14.19
N ASP A 108 -14.82 7.74 15.15
CA ASP A 108 -16.28 7.80 15.36
C ASP A 108 -16.94 6.40 15.45
N GLY A 109 -16.25 5.44 16.05
CA GLY A 109 -16.73 4.06 16.21
C GLY A 109 -16.51 3.14 15.01
N GLU A 110 -16.00 3.66 13.88
CA GLU A 110 -15.76 2.90 12.66
C GLU A 110 -14.28 2.90 12.24
N CYS A 111 -13.86 1.85 11.53
CA CYS A 111 -12.52 1.84 10.95
C CYS A 111 -12.47 2.84 9.78
N SER A 112 -11.60 3.85 9.89
CA SER A 112 -11.39 4.86 8.82
C SER A 112 -10.87 4.27 7.50
N LYS A 113 -10.46 3.01 7.50
CA LYS A 113 -10.04 2.23 6.31
C LYS A 113 -11.08 1.21 5.87
N GLN A 114 -12.23 1.15 6.56
CA GLN A 114 -13.38 0.26 6.30
C GLN A 114 -12.98 -1.22 6.33
N PHE A 115 -12.26 -1.62 7.38
CA PHE A 115 -11.99 -3.03 7.68
C PHE A 115 -12.96 -3.54 8.74
N PRO A 116 -13.38 -4.83 8.67
CA PRO A 116 -13.08 -5.81 7.61
C PRO A 116 -13.74 -5.47 6.26
N LYS A 117 -13.08 -5.82 5.14
CA LYS A 117 -13.56 -5.56 3.77
C LYS A 117 -14.50 -6.66 3.29
N ALA A 118 -15.70 -6.33 2.81
CA ALA A 118 -16.69 -7.30 2.35
C ALA A 118 -16.19 -8.20 1.20
N PHE A 119 -16.61 -9.47 1.20
CA PHE A 119 -16.33 -10.41 0.12
C PHE A 119 -16.94 -9.98 -1.22
N ARG A 120 -16.20 -10.21 -2.30
CA ARG A 120 -16.58 -9.87 -3.68
C ARG A 120 -16.02 -10.89 -4.65
N GLN A 121 -16.85 -11.32 -5.61
CA GLN A 121 -16.44 -12.31 -6.62
C GLN A 121 -15.59 -11.70 -7.74
N GLU A 122 -15.68 -10.39 -7.96
CA GLU A 122 -14.97 -9.66 -9.01
C GLU A 122 -14.48 -8.31 -8.53
N THR A 123 -13.47 -7.76 -9.21
CA THR A 123 -12.99 -6.40 -8.95
C THR A 123 -13.83 -5.42 -9.75
N GLU A 124 -14.46 -4.48 -9.06
CA GLU A 124 -15.30 -3.46 -9.66
C GLU A 124 -14.55 -2.12 -9.72
N GLU A 125 -14.50 -1.52 -10.92
CA GLU A 125 -14.03 -0.14 -11.06
C GLU A 125 -15.00 0.82 -10.39
N ASN A 126 -14.46 1.72 -9.57
CA ASN A 126 -15.24 2.81 -9.01
C ASN A 126 -14.76 4.12 -9.63
N VAL A 127 -15.58 4.73 -10.49
CA VAL A 127 -15.22 5.96 -11.22
C VAL A 127 -14.95 7.14 -10.27
N ASN A 128 -15.55 7.13 -9.08
CA ASN A 128 -15.46 8.22 -8.11
C ASN A 128 -14.65 7.87 -6.85
N ASP A 129 -14.17 6.62 -6.72
CA ASP A 129 -13.44 6.15 -5.55
C ASP A 129 -12.30 5.17 -5.92
N TYR A 130 -11.73 4.49 -4.93
CA TYR A 130 -10.87 3.34 -5.15
C TYR A 130 -11.69 2.15 -5.66
N PRO A 131 -11.15 1.32 -6.56
CA PRO A 131 -11.78 0.07 -6.95
C PRO A 131 -12.06 -0.81 -5.74
N VAL A 132 -13.17 -1.54 -5.82
CA VAL A 132 -13.48 -2.57 -4.85
C VAL A 132 -12.88 -3.85 -5.37
N TYR A 133 -11.81 -4.31 -4.71
CA TYR A 133 -11.10 -5.51 -5.13
C TYR A 133 -11.92 -6.78 -4.87
N LYS A 134 -11.72 -7.76 -5.75
CA LYS A 134 -12.11 -9.14 -5.53
C LYS A 134 -11.49 -9.69 -4.25
N ILE A 135 -12.33 -10.31 -3.42
CA ILE A 135 -11.97 -10.91 -2.14
C ILE A 135 -12.81 -12.19 -1.99
N TRP A 136 -12.20 -13.35 -2.21
CA TRP A 136 -12.86 -14.64 -1.98
C TRP A 136 -12.96 -14.99 -0.49
N CYS A 137 -14.07 -15.63 -0.12
CA CYS A 137 -14.20 -16.31 1.16
C CYS A 137 -13.31 -17.55 1.19
N ILE A 138 -12.45 -17.64 2.20
CA ILE A 138 -11.56 -18.76 2.46
C ILE A 138 -11.62 -19.11 3.94
N GLU A 139 -11.18 -20.32 4.29
CA GLU A 139 -10.98 -20.67 5.69
C GLU A 139 -9.93 -19.74 6.33
N PRO A 140 -10.22 -19.14 7.49
CA PRO A 140 -9.26 -18.28 8.18
C PRO A 140 -7.98 -19.02 8.53
N VAL A 141 -6.84 -18.39 8.29
CA VAL A 141 -5.53 -18.94 8.63
C VAL A 141 -5.02 -18.33 9.93
N ARG A 142 -4.41 -19.16 10.78
CA ARG A 142 -3.80 -18.68 12.02
C ARG A 142 -2.49 -17.95 11.74
N VAL A 143 -2.45 -16.66 12.05
CA VAL A 143 -1.24 -15.82 11.99
C VAL A 143 -0.94 -15.32 13.40
N GLY A 144 0.05 -15.93 14.04
CA GLY A 144 0.37 -15.66 15.45
C GLY A 144 -0.79 -16.04 16.38
N LYS A 145 -1.38 -15.03 17.03
CA LYS A 145 -2.52 -15.17 17.98
C LYS A 145 -3.89 -14.94 17.35
N HIS A 146 -3.95 -14.54 16.07
CA HIS A 146 -5.18 -14.16 15.41
C HIS A 146 -5.50 -15.10 14.25
N TYR A 147 -6.79 -15.27 13.97
CA TYR A 147 -7.28 -15.93 12.75
C TYR A 147 -7.59 -14.84 11.74
N ILE A 148 -7.02 -14.97 10.55
CA ILE A 148 -7.00 -13.93 9.53
C ILE A 148 -7.47 -14.56 8.21
N ASP A 149 -8.43 -13.91 7.59
CA ASP A 149 -8.91 -14.23 6.25
C ASP A 149 -8.69 -13.04 5.31
N ASN A 150 -9.22 -13.11 4.09
CA ASN A 150 -9.02 -12.09 3.08
C ASN A 150 -9.64 -10.73 3.41
N HIS A 151 -10.59 -10.65 4.36
CA HIS A 151 -11.22 -9.37 4.73
C HIS A 151 -10.22 -8.36 5.31
N TRP A 152 -9.11 -8.86 5.86
CA TRP A 152 -8.11 -8.07 6.56
C TRP A 152 -6.89 -7.75 5.70
N ILE A 153 -6.85 -8.19 4.45
CA ILE A 153 -5.69 -8.00 3.59
C ILE A 153 -5.71 -6.61 2.97
N ILE A 154 -4.59 -5.92 3.13
CA ILE A 154 -4.33 -4.61 2.52
C ILE A 154 -3.95 -4.86 1.06
N PRO A 155 -4.54 -4.14 0.09
CA PRO A 155 -4.20 -4.29 -1.33
C PRO A 155 -2.70 -4.16 -1.59
N TYR A 156 -2.14 -5.11 -2.34
CA TYR A 156 -0.71 -5.20 -2.58
C TYR A 156 -0.42 -5.66 -4.01
N ASN A 157 0.81 -5.44 -4.46
CA ASN A 157 1.33 -6.10 -5.64
C ASN A 157 2.25 -7.28 -5.22
N PRO A 158 2.00 -8.51 -5.68
CA PRO A 158 2.82 -9.69 -5.34
C PRO A 158 4.31 -9.53 -5.63
N TRP A 159 4.66 -8.90 -6.76
CA TRP A 159 6.05 -8.73 -7.17
C TRP A 159 6.77 -7.72 -6.27
N LEU A 160 6.15 -6.56 -6.02
CA LEU A 160 6.69 -5.54 -5.11
C LEU A 160 6.87 -6.09 -3.71
N SER A 161 5.87 -6.80 -3.19
CA SER A 161 5.93 -7.39 -1.85
C SER A 161 7.11 -8.35 -1.71
N LYS A 162 7.30 -9.24 -2.70
CA LYS A 162 8.46 -10.16 -2.73
C LYS A 162 9.79 -9.45 -2.81
N LYS A 163 9.90 -8.43 -3.68
CA LYS A 163 11.16 -7.75 -3.95
C LYS A 163 11.62 -6.92 -2.76
N TYR A 164 10.70 -6.20 -2.12
CA TYR A 164 11.03 -5.24 -1.07
C TYR A 164 10.85 -5.77 0.35
N ASN A 165 10.09 -6.86 0.53
CA ASN A 165 9.79 -7.46 1.83
C ASN A 165 9.37 -6.39 2.86
N ALA A 166 8.42 -5.55 2.47
CA ALA A 166 8.01 -4.35 3.18
C ALA A 166 6.49 -4.16 3.07
N HIS A 167 5.93 -3.28 3.88
CA HIS A 167 4.52 -2.92 3.83
C HIS A 167 4.28 -1.94 2.67
N ILE A 168 3.88 -2.47 1.50
CA ILE A 168 3.62 -1.68 0.29
C ILE A 168 2.15 -1.81 -0.10
N ASN A 169 1.35 -0.82 0.29
CA ASN A 169 -0.04 -0.74 -0.15
C ASN A 169 -0.09 -0.20 -1.59
N VAL A 170 -0.78 -0.92 -2.46
CA VAL A 170 -0.94 -0.55 -3.87
C VAL A 170 -2.43 -0.43 -4.17
N GLU A 171 -2.86 0.79 -4.50
CA GLU A 171 -4.25 1.11 -4.81
C GLU A 171 -4.30 1.68 -6.23
N VAL A 172 -5.30 1.27 -7.00
CA VAL A 172 -5.63 1.95 -8.27
C VAL A 172 -6.60 3.07 -7.90
N CYS A 173 -6.47 4.26 -8.48
CA CYS A 173 -7.36 5.38 -8.18
C CYS A 173 -7.90 6.04 -9.45
N ALA A 174 -9.19 6.33 -9.42
CA ALA A 174 -9.84 7.12 -10.45
C ALA A 174 -9.53 8.62 -10.30
N SER A 175 -9.93 9.42 -11.29
CA SER A 175 -9.50 10.82 -11.46
C SER A 175 -9.79 11.71 -10.25
N VAL A 176 -10.98 11.62 -9.63
CA VAL A 176 -11.39 12.52 -8.55
C VAL A 176 -10.55 12.33 -7.28
N LYS A 177 -10.29 11.08 -6.87
CA LYS A 177 -9.40 10.82 -5.72
C LYS A 177 -7.94 11.14 -6.03
N SER A 178 -7.50 10.94 -7.27
CA SER A 178 -6.16 11.36 -7.70
C SER A 178 -5.95 12.86 -7.46
N VAL A 179 -6.96 13.69 -7.75
CA VAL A 179 -6.92 15.15 -7.50
C VAL A 179 -6.87 15.47 -6.00
N LYS A 180 -7.71 14.84 -5.17
CA LYS A 180 -7.67 15.04 -3.71
C LYS A 180 -6.30 14.68 -3.14
N TYR A 181 -5.68 13.63 -3.67
CA TYR A 181 -4.37 13.18 -3.27
C TYR A 181 -3.26 14.14 -3.72
N LEU A 182 -3.33 14.66 -4.95
CA LEU A 182 -2.43 15.70 -5.43
C LEU A 182 -2.51 16.95 -4.57
N TYR A 183 -3.70 17.39 -4.17
CA TYR A 183 -3.85 18.53 -3.27
C TYR A 183 -3.14 18.31 -1.92
N TYR A 184 -3.25 17.09 -1.37
CA TYR A 184 -2.53 16.72 -0.15
C TYR A 184 -1.00 16.74 -0.36
N VAL A 185 -0.53 16.18 -1.47
CA VAL A 185 0.88 16.13 -1.85
C VAL A 185 1.47 17.53 -2.08
N CYS A 186 0.70 18.42 -2.71
CA CYS A 186 1.11 19.79 -3.01
C CYS A 186 0.86 20.77 -1.84
N LYS A 187 0.45 20.27 -0.66
CA LYS A 187 0.15 21.14 0.48
C LYS A 187 1.42 21.86 0.94
N GLY A 188 1.40 23.19 0.94
CA GLY A 188 2.53 24.04 1.32
C GLY A 188 3.29 24.65 0.14
N HIS A 189 2.88 24.37 -1.11
CA HIS A 189 3.35 25.10 -2.29
C HIS A 189 2.41 26.26 -2.62
N ASP A 190 2.97 27.39 -3.08
CA ASP A 190 2.21 28.60 -3.41
C ASP A 190 1.34 28.43 -4.68
N ALA A 191 1.79 27.62 -5.64
CA ALA A 191 1.03 27.19 -6.81
C ALA A 191 1.62 25.91 -7.44
N ALA A 192 0.77 25.05 -8.00
CA ALA A 192 1.18 23.90 -8.81
C ALA A 192 0.15 23.64 -9.95
N SER A 193 0.63 23.47 -11.18
CA SER A 193 -0.19 23.08 -12.34
C SER A 193 0.07 21.62 -12.66
N ILE A 194 -0.97 20.78 -12.63
CA ILE A 194 -0.86 19.33 -12.84
C ILE A 194 -1.93 18.88 -13.82
N THR A 195 -1.49 18.34 -14.96
CA THR A 195 -2.38 17.75 -15.96
C THR A 195 -2.47 16.24 -15.73
N LEU A 196 -3.64 15.76 -15.35
CA LEU A 196 -3.93 14.33 -15.21
C LEU A 196 -4.49 13.76 -16.52
N LYS A 197 -3.82 12.75 -17.08
CA LYS A 197 -4.43 11.87 -18.09
C LYS A 197 -5.11 10.70 -17.37
N MET A 198 -6.27 10.26 -17.88
CA MET A 198 -7.20 9.39 -17.13
C MET A 198 -6.54 8.12 -16.58
N MET A 199 -6.87 7.87 -15.30
CA MET A 199 -6.52 6.73 -14.43
C MET A 199 -5.07 6.73 -13.90
N THR A 200 -4.93 6.67 -12.58
CA THR A 200 -3.65 6.80 -11.88
C THR A 200 -3.49 5.64 -10.88
N VAL A 201 -2.28 5.13 -10.69
CA VAL A 201 -1.99 4.13 -9.65
C VAL A 201 -1.36 4.86 -8.47
N LEU A 202 -1.96 4.69 -7.30
CA LEU A 202 -1.47 5.22 -6.05
C LEU A 202 -0.74 4.12 -5.28
N ILE A 203 0.54 4.34 -5.02
CA ILE A 203 1.39 3.43 -4.27
C ILE A 203 1.75 4.12 -2.97
N MET A 204 1.24 3.57 -1.86
CA MET A 204 1.64 4.01 -0.53
C MET A 204 2.62 3.00 0.04
N MET A 205 3.86 3.41 0.18
CA MET A 205 4.93 2.55 0.68
C MET A 205 5.37 2.97 2.07
N ARG A 206 5.42 1.98 2.96
CA ARG A 206 6.00 2.10 4.29
C ARG A 206 7.16 1.10 4.38
N PHE A 207 8.37 1.59 4.65
CA PHE A 207 9.55 0.76 4.84
C PHE A 207 9.80 0.46 6.30
#